data_AF-A0A936QLC4-F1
#
_entry.id   AF-A0A936QLC4-F1
#
_cell.length_a   1.000
_cell.length_b   1.000
_cell.length_c   1.000
_cell.angle_alpha   90.00
_cell.angle_beta   90.00
_cell.angle_gamma   90.00
#
_symmetry.space_group_name_H-M   'P 1'
#
loop_
_entity.id
_entity.type
_entity.pdbx_description
1 polymer ?
#
loop_
_entity_poly.entity_id
_entity_poly.type
_entity_poly.pdbx_seq_one_letter_code
_entity_poly.pdbx_strand_id
1 'polypeptide(L)'
;MRKEFVWNAIFPGRKFSYGVMKNLIYELNKLAEKYLVLEDKESEKFSEGYKLLRQLKQRALTGQFEKKMKAYKLFVSKSKLRLGTIYNSYLLDDLEQVYFQRFAPNKSSKFTTENSNKYLLSFSSQLSFI
;
A
#
# COMPACT_ATOMS: atom_id res chain seq x y z
N MET A 1 17.73 -25.04 -22.08
CA MET A 1 16.30 -25.37 -21.85
C MET A 1 15.50 -24.24 -21.19
N ARG A 2 15.59 -23.94 -19.88
CA ARG A 2 14.67 -22.91 -19.28
C ARG A 2 14.87 -21.48 -19.79
N LYS A 3 16.11 -21.08 -20.11
CA LYS A 3 16.43 -19.70 -20.54
C LYS A 3 15.95 -19.37 -21.96
N GLU A 4 15.99 -20.34 -22.88
CA GLU A 4 15.50 -20.19 -24.26
C GLU A 4 13.98 -20.12 -24.31
N PHE A 5 13.29 -20.83 -23.41
CA PHE A 5 11.84 -20.73 -23.27
C PHE A 5 11.40 -19.32 -22.85
N VAL A 6 12.02 -18.77 -21.80
CA VAL A 6 11.75 -17.39 -21.36
C VAL A 6 12.11 -16.39 -22.46
N TRP A 7 13.23 -16.60 -23.14
CA TRP A 7 13.62 -15.77 -24.28
C TRP A 7 12.56 -15.77 -25.39
N ASN A 8 12.07 -16.93 -25.81
CA ASN A 8 11.05 -17.03 -26.85
C ASN A 8 9.71 -16.42 -26.43
N ALA A 9 9.40 -16.41 -25.13
CA ALA A 9 8.22 -15.73 -24.61
C ALA A 9 8.34 -14.20 -24.68
N ILE A 10 9.54 -13.65 -24.43
CA ILE A 10 9.79 -12.20 -24.43
C ILE A 10 10.09 -11.67 -25.84
N PHE A 11 10.80 -12.46 -26.65
CA PHE A 11 11.27 -12.10 -27.99
C PHE A 11 10.92 -13.22 -29.00
N PRO A 12 9.62 -13.40 -29.31
CA PRO A 12 9.18 -14.46 -30.21
C PRO A 12 9.83 -14.31 -31.60
N GLY A 13 10.27 -15.43 -32.17
CA GLY A 13 10.91 -15.50 -33.48
C GLY A 13 12.37 -15.00 -33.54
N ARG A 14 12.96 -14.55 -32.43
CA ARG A 14 14.37 -14.13 -32.39
C ARG A 14 15.27 -15.26 -31.89
N LYS A 15 16.42 -15.47 -32.54
CA LYS A 15 17.44 -16.42 -32.07
C LYS A 15 17.93 -16.02 -30.67
N PHE A 16 18.09 -17.00 -29.78
CA PHE A 16 18.55 -16.79 -28.42
C PHE A 16 19.88 -16.03 -28.38
N SER A 17 19.92 -14.93 -27.62
CA SER A 17 21.15 -14.16 -27.38
C SER A 17 21.46 -14.10 -25.89
N TYR A 18 22.52 -14.82 -25.49
CA TYR A 18 22.94 -14.87 -24.10
C TYR A 18 23.37 -13.50 -23.56
N GLY A 19 24.06 -12.68 -24.37
CA GLY A 19 24.50 -11.35 -23.95
C GLY A 19 23.33 -10.42 -23.63
N VAL A 20 22.29 -10.43 -24.48
CA VAL A 20 21.07 -9.64 -24.26
C VAL A 20 20.31 -10.16 -23.04
N MET A 21 20.17 -11.49 -22.90
CA MET A 21 19.48 -12.08 -21.75
C MET A 21 20.19 -11.76 -20.43
N LYS A 22 21.53 -11.80 -20.41
CA LYS A 22 22.35 -11.43 -19.24
C LYS A 22 22.11 -9.96 -18.86
N ASN A 23 22.14 -9.05 -19.84
CA ASN A 23 21.90 -7.63 -19.60
C ASN A 23 20.48 -7.37 -19.08
N LEU A 24 19.48 -8.07 -19.65
CA LEU A 24 18.09 -7.96 -19.19
C LEU A 24 17.93 -8.39 -17.74
N ILE A 25 18.50 -9.54 -17.35
CA ILE A 25 18.46 -10.02 -15.97
C ILE A 25 19.13 -9.03 -15.03
N TYR A 26 20.28 -8.48 -15.43
CA TYR A 26 21.01 -7.50 -14.64
C TYR A 26 20.19 -6.22 -14.38
N GLU A 27 19.53 -5.69 -15.42
CA GLU A 27 18.66 -4.50 -15.27
C GLU A 27 17.38 -4.81 -14.47
N LEU A 28 16.80 -6.01 -14.63
CA LEU A 28 15.67 -6.44 -13.80
C LEU A 28 16.04 -6.52 -12.32
N ASN A 29 17.22 -7.05 -12.00
CA ASN A 29 17.70 -7.11 -10.61
C ASN A 29 17.85 -5.70 -10.02
N LYS A 30 18.44 -4.75 -10.75
CA LYS A 30 18.52 -3.35 -10.31
C LYS A 30 17.15 -2.73 -10.06
N LEU A 31 16.18 -2.99 -10.95
CA LEU A 31 14.82 -2.49 -10.80
C LEU A 31 14.13 -3.11 -9.57
N ALA A 32 14.36 -4.39 -9.31
CA ALA A 32 13.83 -5.08 -8.13
C ALA A 32 14.43 -4.52 -6.83
N GLU A 33 15.75 -4.32 -6.78
CA GLU A 33 16.42 -3.68 -5.64
C GLU A 33 15.86 -2.27 -5.38
N LYS A 34 15.75 -1.46 -6.44
CA LYS A 34 15.17 -0.11 -6.34
C LYS A 34 13.72 -0.15 -5.87
N TYR A 35 12.94 -1.12 -6.36
CA TYR A 35 11.56 -1.32 -5.93
C TYR A 35 11.48 -1.60 -4.42
N LEU A 36 12.32 -2.50 -3.90
CA LEU A 36 12.32 -2.86 -2.47
C LEU A 36 12.61 -1.65 -1.59
N VAL A 37 13.60 -0.83 -1.97
CA VAL A 37 13.93 0.40 -1.24
C VAL A 37 12.79 1.42 -1.27
N LEU A 38 12.08 1.54 -2.40
CA LEU A 38 10.94 2.44 -2.51
C LEU A 38 9.76 1.94 -1.66
N GLU A 39 9.49 0.63 -1.66
CA GLU A 39 8.43 0.03 -0.86
C GLU A 39 8.67 0.25 0.64
N ASP A 40 9.90 0.02 1.10
CA ASP A 40 10.26 0.20 2.52
C ASP A 40 10.09 1.66 2.97
N LYS A 41 10.55 2.61 2.15
CA LYS A 41 10.36 4.06 2.41
C LYS A 41 8.90 4.48 2.42
N GLU A 42 8.06 3.90 1.55
CA GLU A 42 6.62 4.17 1.58
C GLU A 42 5.99 3.60 2.86
N SER A 43 6.33 2.36 3.23
CA SER A 43 5.89 1.71 4.48
C SER A 43 6.26 2.53 5.72
N GLU A 44 7.48 3.06 5.77
CA GLU A 44 7.95 3.91 6.86
C GLU A 44 7.12 5.19 6.99
N LYS A 45 6.87 5.90 5.89
CA LYS A 45 6.01 7.10 5.86
C LYS A 45 4.59 6.80 6.34
N PHE A 46 4.06 5.63 5.99
CA PHE A 46 2.78 5.20 6.54
C PHE A 46 2.88 5.01 8.07
N SER A 47 3.83 4.22 8.54
CA SER A 47 4.04 3.96 9.97
C SER A 47 4.17 5.25 10.79
N GLU A 48 4.95 6.21 10.31
CA GLU A 48 5.14 7.53 10.95
C GLU A 48 3.84 8.32 11.06
N GLY A 49 3.08 8.45 9.97
CA GLY A 49 1.84 9.19 9.97
C GLY A 49 0.77 8.56 10.88
N TYR A 50 0.70 7.23 10.92
CA TYR A 50 -0.19 6.52 11.83
C TYR A 50 0.21 6.72 13.30
N LYS A 51 1.51 6.59 13.62
CA LYS A 51 2.04 6.85 14.97
C LYS A 51 1.71 8.27 15.42
N LEU A 52 1.88 9.27 14.55
CA LEU A 52 1.55 10.66 14.85
C LEU A 52 0.06 10.84 15.16
N LEU A 53 -0.83 10.30 14.33
CA LEU A 53 -2.29 10.37 14.56
C LEU A 53 -2.68 9.73 15.90
N ARG A 54 -2.09 8.57 16.23
CA ARG A 54 -2.30 7.91 17.52
C ARG A 54 -1.87 8.79 18.70
N GLN A 55 -0.72 9.46 18.61
CA GLN A 55 -0.23 10.37 19.65
C GLN A 55 -1.12 11.61 19.81
N LEU A 56 -1.57 12.21 18.70
CA LEU A 56 -2.48 13.36 18.72
C LEU A 56 -3.83 12.99 19.38
N LYS A 57 -4.38 11.81 19.04
CA LYS A 57 -5.57 11.26 19.68
C LYS A 57 -5.38 11.03 21.18
N GLN A 58 -4.27 10.41 21.58
CA GLN A 58 -3.98 10.13 23.01
C GLN A 58 -3.93 11.41 23.85
N ARG A 59 -3.45 12.51 23.28
CA ARG A 59 -3.34 13.82 23.94
C ARG A 59 -4.58 14.71 23.75
N ALA A 60 -5.65 14.19 23.15
CA ALA A 60 -6.88 14.94 22.84
C ALA A 60 -6.63 16.24 22.03
N LEU A 61 -5.61 16.27 21.17
CA LEU A 61 -5.30 17.42 20.29
C LEU A 61 -6.21 17.42 19.05
N THR A 62 -7.51 17.60 19.27
CA THR A 62 -8.60 17.36 18.30
C THR A 62 -8.43 18.11 16.97
N GLY A 63 -8.18 19.43 16.99
CA GLY A 63 -8.02 20.21 15.76
C GLY A 63 -6.79 19.80 14.93
N GLN A 64 -5.69 19.43 15.60
CA GLN A 64 -4.49 18.93 14.92
C GLN A 64 -4.72 17.53 14.36
N PHE A 65 -5.42 16.67 15.11
CA PHE A 65 -5.80 15.34 14.67
C PHE A 65 -6.67 15.40 13.41
N GLU A 66 -7.77 16.16 13.41
CA GLU A 66 -8.67 16.26 12.26
C GLU A 66 -7.94 16.77 11.00
N LYS A 67 -7.12 17.83 11.14
CA LYS A 67 -6.32 18.36 10.03
C LYS A 67 -5.35 17.33 9.48
N LYS A 68 -4.63 16.61 10.35
CA LYS A 68 -3.65 15.59 9.94
C LYS A 68 -4.32 14.35 9.37
N MET A 69 -5.45 13.91 9.93
CA MET A 69 -6.22 12.76 9.45
C MET A 69 -6.68 12.98 8.01
N LYS A 70 -7.26 14.15 7.72
CA LYS A 70 -7.69 14.50 6.35
C LYS A 70 -6.53 14.46 5.35
N ALA A 71 -5.39 15.06 5.70
CA ALA A 71 -4.21 15.06 4.84
C ALA A 71 -3.65 13.64 4.64
N TYR A 72 -3.66 12.82 5.68
CA TYR A 72 -3.11 11.48 5.64
C TYR A 72 -4.02 10.50 4.88
N LYS A 73 -5.34 10.63 4.97
CA LYS A 73 -6.29 9.93 4.09
C LYS A 73 -6.06 10.25 2.61
N LEU A 74 -5.78 11.52 2.28
CA LEU A 74 -5.45 11.91 0.91
C LEU A 74 -4.11 11.32 0.44
N PHE A 75 -3.13 11.22 1.34
CA PHE A 75 -1.87 10.54 1.05
C PHE A 75 -2.12 9.07 0.71
N VAL A 76 -2.85 8.35 1.57
CA VAL A 76 -3.15 6.92 1.39
C VAL A 76 -3.95 6.66 0.12
N SER A 77 -4.93 7.51 -0.22
CA SER A 77 -5.73 7.33 -1.44
C SER A 77 -4.96 7.59 -2.73
N LYS A 78 -3.88 8.39 -2.68
CA LYS A 78 -2.99 8.64 -3.81
C LYS A 78 -1.84 7.63 -3.92
N SER A 79 -1.58 6.89 -2.85
CA SER A 79 -0.59 5.81 -2.85
C SER A 79 -1.03 4.67 -3.77
N LYS A 80 -0.07 4.00 -4.42
CA LYS A 80 -0.38 2.88 -5.31
C LYS A 80 -1.13 1.78 -4.52
N LEU A 81 -2.12 1.16 -5.16
CA LEU A 81 -2.92 0.06 -4.61
C LEU A 81 -2.01 -1.16 -4.40
N ARG A 82 -1.51 -1.32 -3.17
CA ARG A 82 -0.63 -2.40 -2.72
C ARG A 82 -1.16 -2.97 -1.41
N LEU A 83 -0.75 -4.19 -1.07
CA LEU A 83 -1.20 -4.88 0.15
C LEU A 83 -0.99 -3.99 1.40
N GLY A 84 0.14 -3.29 1.48
CA GLY A 84 0.43 -2.32 2.55
C GLY A 84 -0.56 -1.14 2.57
N THR A 85 -0.93 -0.59 1.42
CA THR A 85 -1.92 0.49 1.31
C THR A 85 -3.31 0.05 1.77
N ILE A 86 -3.71 -1.18 1.48
CA ILE A 86 -4.99 -1.77 1.91
C ILE A 86 -5.00 -1.92 3.44
N TYR A 87 -3.94 -2.50 4.01
CA TYR A 87 -3.80 -2.65 5.46
C TYR A 87 -3.77 -1.30 6.19
N ASN A 88 -3.04 -0.31 5.67
CA ASN A 88 -2.96 1.02 6.26
C ASN A 88 -4.29 1.78 6.19
N SER A 89 -5.05 1.59 5.11
CA SER A 89 -6.40 2.15 4.98
C SER A 89 -7.35 1.59 6.05
N TYR A 90 -7.30 0.27 6.29
CA TYR A 90 -8.05 -0.38 7.37
C TYR A 90 -7.68 0.19 8.74
N LEU A 91 -6.38 0.30 9.06
CA LEU A 91 -5.92 0.85 10.35
C LEU A 91 -6.38 2.30 10.57
N LEU A 92 -6.43 3.10 9.50
CA LEU A 92 -6.87 4.49 9.59
C LEU A 92 -8.34 4.61 9.90
N ASP A 93 -9.14 3.80 9.23
CA ASP A 93 -10.58 3.74 9.40
C ASP A 93 -10.96 3.32 10.83
N ASP A 94 -10.32 2.28 11.36
CA ASP A 94 -10.46 1.87 12.76
C ASP A 94 -10.09 3.01 13.74
N LEU A 95 -8.93 3.65 13.52
CA LEU A 95 -8.46 4.73 14.38
C LEU A 95 -9.42 5.92 14.41
N GLU A 96 -9.95 6.29 13.24
CA GLU A 96 -10.91 7.38 13.07
C GLU A 96 -12.23 7.07 13.77
N GLN A 97 -12.73 5.84 13.63
CA GLN A 97 -13.96 5.41 14.29
C GLN A 97 -13.85 5.51 15.81
N VAL A 98 -12.77 4.96 16.38
CA VAL A 98 -12.52 5.04 17.83
C VAL A 98 -12.38 6.48 18.29
N TYR A 99 -11.79 7.35 17.48
CA TYR A 99 -11.70 8.78 17.78
C TYR A 99 -13.09 9.43 17.83
N PHE A 100 -13.92 9.24 16.80
CA PHE A 100 -15.24 9.88 16.76
C PHE A 100 -16.19 9.34 17.83
N GLN A 101 -16.16 8.04 18.13
CA GLN A 101 -16.93 7.49 19.25
C GLN A 101 -16.62 8.19 20.58
N ARG A 102 -15.35 8.55 20.80
CA ARG A 102 -14.90 9.13 22.06
C ARG A 102 -15.00 10.66 22.14
N PHE A 103 -14.76 11.36 21.03
CA PHE A 103 -14.56 12.81 21.03
C PHE A 103 -15.56 13.60 20.17
N ALA A 104 -16.28 12.94 19.26
CA ALA A 104 -17.35 13.58 18.48
C ALA A 104 -18.40 12.53 18.06
N PRO A 105 -19.20 12.00 19.02
CA PRO A 105 -20.10 10.88 18.78
C PRO A 105 -21.14 11.16 17.69
N ASN A 106 -21.55 12.43 17.56
CA ASN A 106 -22.47 12.90 16.52
C ASN A 106 -21.87 12.91 15.10
N LYS A 107 -20.55 12.77 14.96
CA LYS A 107 -19.82 12.68 13.68
C LYS A 107 -19.44 11.24 13.31
N SER A 108 -19.76 10.24 14.13
CA SER A 108 -19.41 8.85 13.81
C SER A 108 -20.08 8.43 12.50
N SER A 109 -19.29 8.32 11.43
CA SER A 109 -19.77 7.70 10.20
C SER A 109 -20.02 6.23 10.51
N LYS A 110 -21.20 5.74 10.14
CA LYS A 110 -21.51 4.31 10.20
C LYS A 110 -20.49 3.60 9.33
N PHE A 111 -19.56 2.86 9.94
CA PHE A 111 -18.83 1.82 9.24
C PHE A 111 -19.88 0.78 8.81
N THR A 112 -20.37 0.89 7.58
CA THR A 112 -21.27 -0.10 7.01
C THR A 112 -20.46 -1.33 6.62
N THR A 113 -21.10 -2.49 6.65
CA THR A 113 -20.56 -3.79 6.22
C THR A 113 -19.92 -3.75 4.82
N GLU A 114 -20.24 -2.74 4.01
CA GLU A 114 -19.60 -2.43 2.71
C GLU A 114 -18.10 -2.12 2.82
N ASN A 115 -17.65 -1.40 3.85
CA ASN A 115 -16.22 -1.06 3.99
C ASN A 115 -15.38 -2.28 4.37
N SER A 116 -15.89 -3.15 5.24
CA SER A 116 -15.24 -4.42 5.61
C SER A 116 -15.08 -5.34 4.39
N ASN A 117 -16.13 -5.44 3.56
CA ASN A 117 -16.11 -6.23 2.32
C ASN A 117 -15.14 -5.66 1.28
N LYS A 118 -14.97 -4.34 1.21
CA LYS A 118 -13.98 -3.69 0.32
C LYS A 118 -12.54 -4.10 0.63
N TYR A 119 -12.20 -4.24 1.91
CA TYR A 119 -10.87 -4.70 2.33
C TYR A 119 -10.68 -6.20 2.03
N LEU A 120 -11.66 -7.04 2.32
CA LEU A 120 -11.59 -8.48 2.02
C LEU A 120 -11.48 -8.78 0.52
N LEU A 121 -12.27 -8.10 -0.31
CA LEU A 121 -12.25 -8.27 -1.78
C LEU A 121 -10.94 -7.82 -2.42
N SER A 122 -10.32 -6.77 -1.87
CA SER A 122 -9.03 -6.27 -2.36
C SER A 122 -7.87 -7.19 -1.98
N PHE A 123 -7.91 -7.82 -0.79
CA PHE A 123 -6.97 -8.87 -0.39
C PHE A 123 -7.08 -10.14 -1.28
N SER A 124 -8.28 -10.62 -1.59
CA SER A 124 -8.48 -11.80 -2.45
C SER A 124 -8.02 -11.58 -3.90
N SER A 125 -8.19 -10.36 -4.42
CA SER A 125 -7.78 -10.02 -5.79
C SER A 125 -6.25 -10.02 -5.99
N GLN A 126 -5.48 -9.74 -4.94
CA GLN A 126 -4.01 -9.75 -5.00
C GLN A 126 -3.39 -11.14 -4.76
N LEU A 127 -4.06 -12.00 -4.00
CA LEU A 127 -3.66 -13.41 -3.82
C LEU A 127 -3.88 -14.26 -5.08
N SER A 128 -4.75 -13.83 -5.99
CA SER A 128 -5.06 -14.53 -7.25
C SER A 128 -3.95 -14.42 -8.31
N PHE A 129 -2.88 -13.66 -8.04
CA PHE A 129 -1.74 -13.44 -8.94
C PHE A 129 -0.42 -14.07 -8.43
N ILE A 130 -0.49 -14.88 -7.36
CA ILE A 130 0.63 -15.72 -6.85
C ILE A 130 0.33 -17.17 -7.22
#